data_AF-A0A354J121-F1
#
_entry.id   AF-A0A354J121-F1
#
_cell.length_a   1.000
_cell.length_b   1.000
_cell.length_c   1.000
_cell.angle_alpha   90.00
_cell.angle_beta   90.00
_cell.angle_gamma   90.00
#
_symmetry.space_group_name_H-M   'P 1'
#
loop_
_entity.id
_entity.type
_entity.pdbx_description
1 polymer ?
#
loop_
_entity_poly.entity_id
_entity_poly.type
_entity_poly.pdbx_seq_one_letter_code
_entity_poly.pdbx_strand_id
1 'polypeptide(L)' 'MKQAPAILRSMVAEERTDMHQRAIVDDGIAVQCSANTMSAVEYLRSRDIARTVIERVLLEPARRRSRQ' A
#
# COMPACT_ATOMS: atom_id res chain seq x y z
N MET A 1 -36.98 2.82 11.23
CA MET A 1 -36.43 3.29 9.94
C MET A 1 -35.04 3.88 10.16
N LYS A 2 -34.04 3.36 9.44
CA LYS A 2 -32.81 4.06 8.98
C LYS A 2 -31.65 4.29 9.98
N GLN A 3 -30.95 3.23 10.39
CA GLN A 3 -29.50 3.29 10.64
C GLN A 3 -28.79 2.55 9.51
N ALA A 4 -28.51 3.25 8.41
CA ALA A 4 -27.75 2.74 7.26
C ALA A 4 -26.63 3.66 6.70
N PRO A 5 -26.38 4.92 7.17
CA PRO A 5 -25.39 5.76 6.49
C PRO A 5 -23.94 5.59 6.99
N ALA A 6 -23.71 5.07 8.20
CA ALA A 6 -22.37 5.03 8.79
C ALA A 6 -21.48 3.91 8.23
N ILE A 7 -22.05 2.70 8.04
CA ILE A 7 -21.30 1.52 7.57
C ILE A 7 -20.87 1.68 6.10
N LEU A 8 -21.73 2.23 5.25
CA LEU A 8 -21.35 2.52 3.85
C LEU A 8 -20.22 3.55 3.77
N ARG A 9 -20.21 4.53 4.67
CA ARG A 9 -19.17 5.56 4.71
C ARG A 9 -17.83 5.02 5.20
N SER A 10 -17.82 4.08 6.15
CA SER A 10 -16.60 3.40 6.60
C SER A 10 -16.06 2.44 5.55
N MET A 11 -16.93 1.68 4.87
CA MET A 11 -16.53 0.77 3.79
C MET A 11 -15.89 1.53 2.62
N VAL A 12 -16.48 2.64 2.17
CA VAL A 12 -15.91 3.46 1.10
C VAL A 12 -14.60 4.13 1.54
N ALA A 13 -14.46 4.50 2.82
CA ALA A 13 -13.21 5.05 3.35
C ALA A 13 -12.10 3.99 3.45
N GLU A 14 -12.44 2.77 3.87
CA GLU A 14 -11.54 1.61 3.90
C GLU A 14 -11.09 1.22 2.49
N GLU A 15 -12.01 1.12 1.54
CA GLU A 15 -11.69 0.80 0.13
C GLU A 15 -10.76 1.85 -0.48
N ARG A 16 -11.04 3.15 -0.27
CA ARG A 16 -10.16 4.23 -0.75
C ARG A 16 -8.78 4.20 -0.09
N THR A 17 -8.72 3.84 1.19
CA THR A 17 -7.46 3.70 1.93
C THR A 17 -6.65 2.53 1.39
N ASP A 18 -7.30 1.40 1.11
CA ASP A 18 -6.68 0.22 0.50
C ASP A 18 -6.12 0.53 -0.89
N MET A 19 -6.91 1.19 -1.75
CA MET A 19 -6.46 1.61 -3.08
C MET A 19 -5.29 2.59 -3.02
N HIS A 20 -5.32 3.56 -2.10
CA HIS A 20 -4.23 4.53 -1.94
C HIS A 20 -2.95 3.85 -1.45
N GLN A 21 -3.07 2.97 -0.45
CA GLN A 21 -1.95 2.23 0.09
C GLN A 21 -1.33 1.31 -0.97
N ARG A 22 -2.17 0.66 -1.78
CA ARG A 22 -1.73 -0.18 -2.91
C ARG A 22 -0.95 0.63 -3.94
N ALA A 23 -1.44 1.80 -4.33
CA ALA A 23 -0.76 2.69 -5.27
C ALA A 23 0.63 3.11 -4.76
N ILE A 24 0.74 3.55 -3.50
CA ILE A 24 2.03 3.90 -2.88
C ILE A 24 3.01 2.72 -2.92
N VAL A 25 2.49 1.52 -2.65
CA VAL A 25 3.29 0.29 -2.58
C VAL A 25 3.70 -0.21 -3.97
N ASP A 26 2.95 0.09 -5.01
CA ASP A 26 3.31 -0.17 -6.41
C ASP A 26 4.36 0.84 -6.91
N ASP A 27 4.21 2.13 -6.59
CA ASP A 27 5.21 3.15 -6.85
C ASP A 27 6.56 2.81 -6.17
N GLY A 28 6.52 2.33 -4.93
CA GLY A 28 7.72 1.89 -4.22
C GLY A 28 8.47 0.74 -4.91
N ILE A 29 7.75 -0.21 -5.54
CA ILE A 29 8.41 -1.23 -6.38
C ILE A 29 9.05 -0.56 -7.58
N ALA A 30 8.32 0.32 -8.26
CA ALA A 30 8.82 0.97 -9.46
C ALA A 30 10.12 1.73 -9.16
N VAL A 31 10.19 2.45 -8.02
CA VAL A 31 11.42 3.10 -7.54
C VAL A 31 12.54 2.08 -7.28
N GLN A 32 12.23 0.93 -6.68
CA GLN A 32 13.23 -0.13 -6.47
C GLN A 32 13.80 -0.64 -7.80
N CYS A 33 12.94 -0.85 -8.79
CA CYS A 33 13.32 -1.33 -10.13
C CYS A 33 14.09 -0.29 -10.95
N SER A 34 13.74 1.00 -10.83
CA SER A 34 14.36 2.06 -11.62
C SER A 34 15.61 2.66 -10.99
N ALA A 35 15.77 2.56 -9.67
CA ALA A 35 16.90 3.12 -8.92
C ALA A 35 17.59 2.05 -8.08
N ASN A 36 17.21 1.89 -6.81
CA ASN A 36 17.75 0.88 -5.90
C ASN A 36 16.83 0.67 -4.69
N THR A 37 17.14 -0.35 -3.90
CA THR A 37 16.39 -0.71 -2.68
C THR A 37 16.35 0.41 -1.65
N MET A 38 17.44 1.16 -1.45
CA MET A 38 17.50 2.23 -0.45
C MET A 38 16.53 3.37 -0.81
N SER A 39 16.52 3.79 -2.07
CA SER A 39 15.59 4.82 -2.58
C SER A 39 14.12 4.38 -2.44
N ALA A 40 13.82 3.10 -2.65
CA ALA A 40 12.48 2.55 -2.44
C ALA A 40 12.06 2.57 -0.96
N VAL A 41 12.99 2.21 -0.05
CA VAL A 41 12.75 2.29 1.40
C VAL A 41 12.45 3.72 1.82
N GLU A 42 13.24 4.69 1.36
CA GLU A 42 13.04 6.11 1.67
C GLU A 42 11.69 6.63 1.14
N TYR A 43 11.34 6.28 -0.10
CA TYR A 43 10.05 6.62 -0.69
C TYR A 43 8.89 6.10 0.19
N LEU A 44 8.91 4.81 0.55
CA LEU A 44 7.85 4.21 1.35
C LEU A 44 7.77 4.78 2.78
N ARG A 45 8.92 5.08 3.41
CA ARG A 45 8.95 5.75 4.72
C ARG A 45 8.40 7.17 4.66
N SER A 46 8.65 7.91 3.58
CA SER A 46 8.11 9.26 3.39
C SER A 46 6.58 9.28 3.28
N ARG A 47 5.97 8.13 2.96
CA ARG A 47 4.52 7.92 2.84
C ARG A 47 3.91 7.21 4.05
N ASP A 48 4.64 7.14 5.16
CA ASP A 48 4.20 6.52 6.42
C ASP A 48 3.83 5.03 6.29
N ILE A 49 4.47 4.33 5.35
CA ILE A 49 4.28 2.89 5.22
C ILE A 49 5.05 2.17 6.33
N ALA A 50 4.34 1.32 7.08
CA ALA A 50 4.91 0.54 8.16
C ALA A 50 6.10 -0.33 7.68
N ARG A 51 7.16 -0.41 8.51
CA ARG A 51 8.37 -1.19 8.23
C ARG A 51 8.07 -2.64 7.81
N THR A 52 7.13 -3.29 8.48
CA THR A 52 6.72 -4.68 8.16
C THR A 52 6.13 -4.81 6.76
N VAL A 53 5.41 -3.79 6.30
CA VAL A 53 4.92 -3.70 4.94
C VAL A 53 6.09 -3.48 3.98
N ILE A 54 7.01 -2.55 4.29
CA ILE A 54 8.21 -2.28 3.48
C ILE A 54 9.05 -3.55 3.26
N GLU A 55 9.32 -4.29 4.34
CA GLU A 55 10.08 -5.54 4.27
C GLU A 55 9.38 -6.55 3.36
N ARG A 56 8.07 -6.78 3.55
CA ARG A 56 7.28 -7.68 2.70
C ARG A 56 7.28 -7.25 1.23
N VAL A 57 7.08 -5.96 0.97
CA VAL A 57 6.86 -5.44 -0.39
C VAL A 57 8.15 -5.42 -1.20
N LEU A 58 9.31 -5.14 -0.57
CA LEU A 58 10.60 -5.07 -1.25
C LEU A 58 11.37 -6.39 -1.28
N LEU A 59 11.19 -7.27 -0.29
CA LEU A 59 11.87 -8.58 -0.23
C LEU A 59 11.09 -9.69 -0.95
N GLU A 60 9.76 -9.61 -0.93
CA GLU A 60 8.90 -10.65 -1.51
C GLU A 60 7.82 -10.06 -2.45
N PRO A 61 8.20 -9.26 -3.46
CA PRO A 61 7.24 -8.59 -4.35
C PRO A 61 6.32 -9.58 -5.09
N ALA A 62 6.80 -10.81 -5.36
CA ALA A 62 6.01 -11.87 -6.01
C ALA A 62 4.80 -12.33 -5.16
N ARG A 63 4.88 -12.27 -3.82
CA ARG A 63 3.76 -12.64 -2.93
C ARG A 63 2.60 -11.65 -2.98
N ARG A 64 2.80 -10.44 -3.51
CA ARG A 64 1.70 -9.52 -3.80
C ARG A 64 0.88 -9.96 -5.02
N ARG A 65 1.53 -10.51 -6.05
CA ARG A 65 0.86 -10.89 -7.31
C ARG A 65 -0.02 -12.14 -7.17
N SER A 66 0.23 -13.01 -6.21
CA SER A 66 -0.56 -14.24 -6.01
C SER A 66 -1.88 -14.05 -5.24
N ARG A 67 -2.17 -12.82 -4.78
CA ARG A 67 -3.35 -12.51 -3.95
C ARG A 67 -4.25 -11.45 -4.59
N GLN A 68 -4.02 -11.15 -5.87
CA GLN A 68 -4.88 -10.32 -6.72
C GLN A 68 -5.74 -11.21 -7.61
#